data_AF-A0A953SAB4-F1
#
_entry.id   AF-A0A953SAB4-F1
#
_cell.length_a   1.000
_cell.length_b   1.000
_cell.length_c   1.000
_cell.angle_alpha   90.00
_cell.angle_beta   90.00
_cell.angle_gamma   90.00
#
_symmetry.space_group_name_H-M   'P 1'
#
loop_
_entity.id
_entity.type
_entity.pdbx_description
1 polymer ?
#
loop_
_entity_poly.entity_id
_entity_poly.type
_entity_poly.pdbx_seq_one_letter_code
_entity_poly.pdbx_strand_id
1 'polypeptide(L)'
;MQKYLVVSYDDDQQQWFWDYVAAKTAEDAVAHVCERRPYVIAADAASLSHVQSIARDLKNRPIARIIHQFNCDTATPEEKGGNEL
;
A
#
# COMPACT_ATOMS: atom_id res chain seq x y z
N MET A 1 -9.77 -17.61 11.51
CA MET A 1 -8.73 -17.09 10.60
C MET A 1 -9.35 -16.04 9.72
N GLN A 2 -8.62 -14.95 9.46
CA GLN A 2 -9.06 -13.84 8.61
C GLN A 2 -8.32 -13.88 7.28
N LYS A 3 -8.93 -13.31 6.24
CA LYS A 3 -8.30 -13.18 4.92
C LYS A 3 -7.68 -11.80 4.78
N TYR A 4 -6.43 -11.79 4.38
CA TYR A 4 -5.65 -10.59 4.12
C TYR A 4 -5.23 -10.57 2.65
N LEU A 5 -5.21 -9.36 2.08
CA LEU A 5 -4.49 -9.05 0.86
C LEU A 5 -3.13 -8.49 1.29
N VAL A 6 -2.06 -9.23 0.99
CA VAL A 6 -0.70 -8.78 1.23
C VAL A 6 -0.16 -8.18 -0.06
N VAL A 7 0.34 -6.96 0.02
CA VAL A 7 1.05 -6.28 -1.07
C VAL A 7 2.51 -6.26 -0.72
N SER A 8 3.37 -6.76 -1.60
CA SER A 8 4.82 -6.71 -1.40
C SER A 8 5.55 -6.19 -2.63
N TYR A 9 6.76 -5.68 -2.40
CA TYR A 9 7.58 -5.04 -3.41
C TYR A 9 9.00 -5.61 -3.44
N ASP A 10 9.46 -5.96 -4.64
CA ASP A 10 10.82 -6.34 -4.95
C ASP A 10 11.51 -5.18 -5.66
N ASP A 11 12.57 -4.64 -5.04
CA ASP A 11 13.33 -3.51 -5.58
C ASP A 11 14.30 -3.92 -6.68
N ASP A 12 14.83 -5.14 -6.63
CA ASP A 12 15.75 -5.64 -7.65
C ASP A 12 15.03 -5.81 -9.00
N GLN A 13 13.78 -6.30 -8.95
CA GLN A 13 12.94 -6.49 -10.13
C GLN A 13 11.98 -5.32 -10.39
N GLN A 14 11.95 -4.32 -9.52
CA GLN A 14 11.00 -3.20 -9.55
C GLN A 14 9.54 -3.68 -9.72
N GLN A 15 9.16 -4.73 -9.00
CA GLN A 15 7.90 -5.46 -9.20
C GLN A 15 7.05 -5.52 -7.94
N TRP A 16 5.74 -5.31 -8.13
CA TRP A 16 4.72 -5.48 -7.10
C TRP A 16 4.07 -6.86 -7.16
N PHE A 17 3.77 -7.42 -5.99
CA PHE A 17 3.06 -8.68 -5.82
C PHE A 17 1.82 -8.49 -4.95
N TRP A 18 0.82 -9.32 -5.22
CA TRP A 18 -0.45 -9.34 -4.48
C TRP A 18 -0.78 -10.79 -4.12
N ASP A 19 -0.81 -11.10 -2.82
CA ASP A 19 -1.10 -12.44 -2.32
C ASP A 19 -2.31 -12.42 -1.40
N TYR A 20 -3.16 -13.43 -1.54
CA TYR A 20 -4.27 -13.67 -0.63
C TYR A 20 -3.84 -14.69 0.42
N VAL A 21 -3.73 -14.24 1.67
CA VAL A 21 -3.23 -15.06 2.78
C VAL A 21 -4.31 -15.19 3.85
N ALA A 22 -4.54 -16.41 4.32
CA ALA A 22 -5.39 -16.67 5.48
C ALA A 22 -4.52 -16.79 6.73
N ALA A 23 -4.64 -15.83 7.64
CA ALA A 23 -3.80 -15.76 8.84
C ALA A 23 -4.63 -15.37 10.07
N LYS A 24 -4.02 -15.41 11.26
CA LYS A 24 -4.69 -14.92 12.48
C LYS A 24 -4.60 -13.40 12.54
N THR A 25 -3.42 -12.84 12.30
CA THR A 25 -3.16 -11.40 12.29
C THR A 25 -2.59 -10.93 10.94
N ALA A 26 -2.46 -9.61 10.76
CA ALA A 26 -1.86 -9.02 9.58
C ALA A 26 -0.35 -9.30 9.53
N GLU A 27 0.32 -9.26 10.68
CA GLU A 27 1.75 -9.56 10.84
C GLU A 27 2.06 -11.00 10.46
N ASP A 28 1.21 -11.95 10.87
CA ASP A 28 1.33 -13.36 10.46
C ASP A 28 1.21 -13.52 8.93
N ALA A 29 0.33 -12.73 8.29
CA ALA A 29 0.14 -12.77 6.84
C ALA A 29 1.37 -12.22 6.10
N VAL A 30 1.92 -11.10 6.59
CA VAL A 30 3.16 -10.50 6.06
C VAL A 30 4.33 -11.45 6.23
N ALA A 31 4.52 -12.00 7.44
CA ALA A 31 5.59 -12.94 7.73
C ALA A 31 5.57 -14.14 6.76
N HIS A 32 4.39 -14.69 6.49
CA HIS A 32 4.24 -15.79 5.54
C HIS A 32 4.68 -15.43 4.12
N VAL A 33 4.42 -14.20 3.66
CA VAL A 33 4.88 -13.72 2.35
C VAL A 33 6.39 -13.48 2.34
N CYS A 34 6.94 -12.90 3.40
CA CYS A 34 8.38 -12.67 3.53
C CYS A 34 9.17 -13.99 3.61
N GLU A 35 8.65 -15.01 4.27
CA GLU A 35 9.24 -16.36 4.29
C GLU A 35 9.28 -16.99 2.89
N ARG A 36 8.21 -16.80 2.11
CA ARG A 36 8.11 -17.34 0.75
C ARG A 36 8.93 -16.56 -0.27
N ARG A 37 9.11 -15.25 -0.06
CA ARG A 37 9.84 -14.33 -0.94
C ARG A 37 10.80 -13.47 -0.11
N PRO A 38 11.98 -14.00 0.28
CA PRO A 38 12.92 -13.28 1.14
C PRO A 38 13.57 -12.06 0.47
N TYR A 39 13.41 -11.89 -0.84
CA TYR A 39 13.94 -10.77 -1.63
C TYR A 39 13.02 -9.54 -1.65
N VAL A 40 11.79 -9.63 -1.12
CA VAL A 40 10.92 -8.44 -1.04
C VAL A 40 11.40 -7.53 0.08
N ILE A 41 11.52 -6.23 -0.20
CA ILE A 41 12.03 -5.24 0.74
C ILE A 41 10.92 -4.60 1.59
N ALA A 42 9.68 -4.68 1.11
CA ALA A 42 8.51 -4.14 1.76
C ALA A 42 7.33 -5.08 1.56
N ALA A 43 6.53 -5.25 2.61
CA ALA A 43 5.29 -6.01 2.58
C ALA A 43 4.31 -5.44 3.61
N ASP A 44 3.06 -5.26 3.21
CA ASP A 44 1.98 -4.79 4.07
C ASP A 44 0.69 -5.59 3.81
N ALA A 45 -0.17 -5.70 4.82
CA ALA A 45 -1.37 -6.54 4.78
C ALA A 45 -2.63 -5.76 5.12
N ALA A 46 -3.59 -5.77 4.20
CA ALA A 46 -4.92 -5.22 4.40
C ALA A 46 -5.94 -6.33 4.61
N SER A 47 -6.81 -6.21 5.61
CA SER A 47 -7.89 -7.18 5.81
C SER A 47 -8.92 -7.08 4.68
N LEU A 48 -9.59 -8.19 4.35
CA LEU A 48 -10.60 -8.21 3.29
C LEU A 48 -11.74 -7.20 3.53
N SER A 49 -12.16 -7.00 4.79
CA SER A 49 -13.17 -6.00 5.13
C SER A 49 -12.70 -4.57 4.85
N HIS A 50 -11.42 -4.28 5.11
CA HIS A 50 -10.81 -2.99 4.77
C HIS A 50 -10.77 -2.79 3.25
N VAL A 51 -10.30 -3.79 2.49
CA VAL A 51 -10.26 -3.74 1.02
C VAL A 51 -11.65 -3.54 0.43
N GLN A 52 -12.67 -4.24 0.96
CA GLN A 52 -14.06 -4.07 0.54
C GLN A 52 -14.60 -2.66 0.84
N SER A 53 -14.21 -2.08 1.97
CA SER A 53 -14.57 -0.70 2.32
C SER A 53 -13.99 0.28 1.32
N ILE A 54 -12.70 0.15 0.99
CA ILE A 54 -12.02 0.97 -0.03
C ILE A 54 -12.69 0.79 -1.38
N ALA A 55 -12.93 -0.44 -1.82
CA ALA A 55 -13.56 -0.71 -3.12
C ALA A 55 -14.97 -0.10 -3.23
N ARG A 56 -15.74 -0.15 -2.13
CA ARG A 56 -17.06 0.49 -2.07
C ARG A 56 -16.95 2.01 -2.16
N ASP A 57 -16.03 2.60 -1.41
CA ASP A 57 -15.80 4.04 -1.41
C ASP A 57 -15.36 4.54 -2.80
N LEU A 58 -14.42 3.84 -3.43
CA LEU A 58 -13.95 4.13 -4.79
C LEU A 58 -15.07 3.99 -5.83
N LYS A 59 -15.91 2.96 -5.74
CA LYS A 59 -17.04 2.77 -6.67
C LYS A 59 -18.06 3.91 -6.60
N ASN A 60 -18.20 4.52 -5.43
CA ASN A 60 -19.16 5.61 -5.21
C ASN A 60 -18.56 7.00 -5.48
N ARG A 61 -17.29 7.09 -5.88
CA ARG A 61 -16.58 8.36 -6.12
C ARG A 61 -16.10 8.46 -7.57
N PRO A 62 -16.21 9.64 -8.20
CA PRO A 62 -15.57 9.88 -9.48
C PRO A 62 -14.04 9.88 -9.32
N ILE A 63 -13.34 9.17 -10.21
CA ILE A 63 -11.87 9.04 -10.25
C ILE A 63 -11.14 10.39 -10.11
N ALA A 64 -11.68 11.47 -10.70
CA ALA A 64 -11.10 12.80 -10.60
C ALA A 64 -10.98 13.32 -9.14
N ARG A 65 -11.93 12.99 -8.27
CA ARG A 65 -11.85 13.37 -6.84
C ARG A 65 -10.85 12.53 -6.06
N ILE A 66 -10.63 11.28 -6.48
CA ILE A 66 -9.68 10.37 -5.87
C ILE A 66 -8.25 10.83 -6.20
N ILE A 67 -7.97 11.14 -7.47
CA ILE A 67 -6.66 11.65 -7.93
C ILE A 67 -6.27 12.95 -7.21
N HIS A 68 -7.21 13.89 -7.08
CA HIS A 68 -6.94 15.15 -6.37
C HIS A 68 -6.55 14.92 -4.89
N GLN A 69 -7.14 13.90 -4.24
CA GLN A 69 -6.82 13.61 -2.84
C GLN A 69 -5.39 13.10 -2.69
N PHE A 70 -4.94 12.19 -3.56
CA PHE A 70 -3.58 11.64 -3.50
C PHE A 70 -2.48 12.56 -4.04
N ASN A 71 -2.82 13.53 -4.92
CA ASN A 71 -1.87 14.53 -5.41
C ASN A 71 -1.57 15.64 -4.39
N CYS A 72 -2.48 15.90 -3.44
CA CYS A 72 -2.24 16.91 -2.41
C CYS A 72 -1.31 16.44 -1.29
N ASP A 73 -1.20 15.13 -1.07
CA ASP A 73 -0.32 14.55 -0.03
C ASP A 73 1.15 14.42 -0.47
N THR A 74 1.46 14.55 -1.77
CA THR A 74 2.83 14.51 -2.31
C THR A 74 3.45 15.88 -2.55
N ALA A 75 2.70 16.97 -2.36
CA ALA A 75 3.23 18.33 -2.43
C ALA A 75 3.74 18.77 -1.05
N THR A 76 4.88 18.24 -0.61
CA THR A 76 5.70 18.95 0.38
C THR A 76 6.15 20.26 -0.28
N PRO A 77 5.89 21.44 0.31
CA PRO A 77 6.38 22.68 -0.26
C PRO A 77 7.90 22.66 -0.21
N GLU A 78 8.52 22.81 -1.39
CA GLU A 78 9.94 23.12 -1.53
C GLU A 78 10.30 24.24 -0.53
N GLU A 79 11.22 23.95 0.40
CA GLU A 79 11.84 24.99 1.21
C GLU A 79 12.50 25.97 0.24
N LYS A 80 11.90 27.17 0.18
CA LYS A 80 12.37 28.30 -0.60
C LYS A 80 13.87 28.51 -0.34
N GLY A 81 14.64 28.56 -1.42
CA GLY A 81 15.92 29.24 -1.42
C GLY A 81 15.79 30.63 -0.82
N GLY A 82 16.55 30.89 0.24
CA GLY A 82 16.83 32.21 0.78
C GLY A 82 18.20 32.65 0.31
N ASN A 83 18.22 33.62 -0.60
CA ASN A 83 19.39 34.35 -1.07
C ASN A 83 20.16 35.03 0.07
N GLU A 84 21.48 35.10 -0.12
CA GLU A 84 22.37 36.25 0.07
C GLU A 84 22.27 37.07 1.38
N LEU A 85 23.37 37.04 2.15
CA LEU A 85 24.18 38.22 2.51
C LEU A 85 25.57 37.79 2.97
#